data_AF-A0A2N2S3G5-F1
#
_entry.id   AF-A0A2N2S3G5-F1
#
_cell.length_a   1.000
_cell.length_b   1.000
_cell.length_c   1.000
_cell.angle_alpha   90.00
_cell.angle_beta   90.00
_cell.angle_gamma   90.00
#
_symmetry.space_group_name_H-M   'P 1'
#
loop_
_entity.id
_entity.type
_entity.pdbx_description
1 polymer ?
#
loop_
_entity_poly.entity_id
_entity_poly.type
_entity_poly.pdbx_seq_one_letter_code
_entity_poly.pdbx_strand_id
1 'polypeptide(L)'
;MKVIPIHNTASLPLPEPASVQDGPLFDRRDRIVRDLRISVTDRCNFRCVYCMPREVFDKDYPFLPRTQLLSFEEIYRVARLFVERGVRKIRITGGEPLLRKDIERLIGMLAKLDDVEITLTTNGVLLPKLAQTLRDAGLHRVTVSLDALDD
;
A
#
# COMPACT_ATOMS: atom_id res chain seq x y z
N MET A 1 31.48 -8.56 -14.06
CA MET A 1 30.52 -7.80 -13.24
C MET A 1 30.16 -6.54 -14.02
N LYS A 2 28.95 -6.43 -14.57
CA LYS A 2 28.54 -5.22 -15.33
C LYS A 2 28.07 -4.18 -14.34
N VAL A 3 28.86 -3.12 -14.17
CA VAL A 3 28.48 -1.94 -13.41
C VAL A 3 27.38 -1.23 -14.18
N ILE A 4 26.19 -1.12 -13.60
CA ILE A 4 25.10 -0.31 -14.15
C ILE A 4 25.29 1.10 -13.59
N PRO A 5 25.63 2.10 -14.42
CA PRO A 5 25.80 3.47 -13.95
C PRO A 5 24.45 4.02 -13.46
N ILE A 6 24.44 4.55 -12.24
CA ILE A 6 23.29 5.30 -11.71
C ILE A 6 23.40 6.71 -12.24
N HIS A 7 22.57 7.06 -13.22
CA HIS A 7 22.49 8.43 -13.73
C HIS A 7 21.62 9.29 -12.80
N ASN A 8 22.04 10.52 -12.54
CA ASN A 8 21.24 11.52 -11.85
C ASN A 8 20.02 11.88 -12.71
N THR A 9 18.84 11.38 -12.35
CA THR A 9 17.59 11.61 -13.09
C THR A 9 17.04 13.03 -12.89
N ALA A 10 17.65 13.85 -12.02
CA ALA A 10 17.19 15.22 -11.76
C ALA A 10 17.29 16.16 -12.97
N SER A 11 18.03 15.79 -14.01
CA SER A 11 18.19 16.56 -15.25
C SER A 11 17.46 15.97 -16.45
N LEU A 12 16.72 14.86 -16.30
CA LEU A 12 15.92 14.34 -17.40
C LEU A 12 14.69 15.23 -17.57
N PRO A 13 14.41 15.73 -18.79
CA PRO A 13 13.15 16.40 -19.04
C PRO A 13 12.02 15.45 -18.66
N LEU A 14 11.06 15.95 -17.87
CA LEU A 14 9.84 15.19 -17.63
C LEU A 14 9.27 14.84 -19.01
N PRO A 15 8.91 13.57 -19.25
CA PRO A 15 8.26 13.21 -20.50
C PRO A 15 7.05 14.13 -20.68
N GLU A 16 6.88 14.68 -21.89
CA GLU A 16 5.68 15.43 -22.22
C GLU A 16 4.46 14.59 -21.82
N PRO A 17 3.46 15.20 -21.15
CA PRO A 17 2.30 14.45 -20.70
C PRO A 17 1.69 13.76 -21.91
N ALA A 18 1.84 12.43 -21.96
CA ALA A 18 1.22 11.61 -22.99
C ALA A 18 -0.26 11.94 -23.02
N SER A 19 -0.85 12.01 -24.21
CA SER A 19 -2.29 12.20 -24.35
C SER A 19 -3.01 11.21 -23.43
N VAL A 20 -3.90 11.75 -22.60
CA VAL A 20 -4.66 10.98 -21.61
C VAL A 20 -5.58 10.05 -22.41
N GLN A 21 -5.11 8.83 -22.68
CA GLN A 21 -5.96 7.83 -23.33
C GLN A 21 -6.96 7.32 -22.30
N ASP A 22 -8.24 7.39 -22.61
CA ASP A 22 -9.27 6.75 -21.78
C ASP A 22 -9.18 5.22 -21.88
N GLY A 23 -9.46 4.52 -20.78
CA GLY A 23 -9.47 3.06 -20.73
C GLY A 23 -8.36 2.41 -19.90
N PRO A 24 -8.26 1.06 -19.94
CA PRO A 24 -7.38 0.28 -19.09
C PRO A 24 -5.89 0.58 -19.30
N LEU A 25 -5.11 0.52 -18.23
CA LEU A 25 -3.65 0.62 -18.34
C LEU A 25 -3.04 -0.74 -18.71
N PHE A 26 -2.13 -0.71 -19.68
CA PHE A 26 -1.34 -1.86 -20.10
C PHE A 26 0.15 -1.58 -19.86
N ASP A 27 0.90 -2.62 -19.53
CA ASP A 27 2.35 -2.58 -19.57
C ASP A 27 2.91 -3.00 -20.94
N ARG A 28 4.23 -3.00 -21.09
CA ARG A 28 4.92 -3.39 -22.34
C ARG A 28 4.77 -4.87 -22.73
N ARG A 29 4.08 -5.67 -21.92
CA ARG A 29 3.78 -7.08 -22.16
C ARG A 29 2.27 -7.31 -22.26
N ASP A 30 1.51 -6.25 -22.53
CA ASP A 30 0.06 -6.27 -22.71
C ASP A 30 -0.72 -6.80 -21.49
N ARG A 31 -0.14 -6.68 -20.28
CA ARG A 31 -0.83 -7.04 -19.04
C ARG A 31 -1.64 -5.86 -18.53
N ILE A 32 -2.92 -6.10 -18.21
CA ILE A 32 -3.82 -5.09 -17.68
C ILE A 32 -3.51 -4.83 -16.20
N VAL A 33 -3.42 -3.56 -15.81
CA VAL A 33 -3.34 -3.17 -14.40
C VAL A 33 -4.71 -3.32 -13.74
N ARG A 34 -4.86 -4.34 -12.89
CA ARG A 34 -6.11 -4.66 -12.17
C ARG A 34 -6.06 -4.35 -10.68
N ASP A 35 -4.87 -4.41 -10.10
CA ASP A 35 -4.64 -4.40 -8.65
C ASP A 35 -3.72 -3.24 -8.26
N LEU A 36 -4.13 -2.48 -7.23
CA LEU A 36 -3.31 -1.44 -6.62
C LEU A 36 -2.94 -1.85 -5.19
N ARG A 37 -1.64 -2.04 -4.94
CA ARG A 37 -1.10 -2.31 -3.59
C ARG A 37 -0.62 -1.00 -2.97
N ILE A 38 -1.19 -0.62 -1.83
CA ILE A 38 -0.91 0.65 -1.16
C ILE A 38 -0.23 0.37 0.18
N SER A 39 1.03 0.79 0.30
CA SER A 39 1.79 0.77 1.55
C SER A 39 1.52 2.03 2.35
N VAL A 40 0.87 1.90 3.51
CA VAL A 40 0.43 3.05 4.33
C VAL A 40 1.43 3.46 5.41
N THR A 41 2.41 2.60 5.68
CA THR A 41 3.48 2.83 6.66
C THR A 41 4.63 1.86 6.41
N ASP A 42 5.83 2.25 6.80
CA ASP A 42 7.05 1.44 6.85
C ASP A 42 7.31 0.81 8.23
N ARG A 43 6.48 1.11 9.24
CA ARG A 43 6.62 0.60 10.60
C ARG A 43 5.88 -0.72 10.78
N CYS A 44 6.46 -1.61 11.58
CA CYS A 44 5.86 -2.88 11.98
C CYS A 44 6.09 -3.14 13.47
N ASN A 45 5.13 -3.80 14.12
CA ASN A 45 5.23 -4.28 15.51
C ASN A 45 5.94 -5.64 15.60
N PHE A 46 6.17 -6.31 14.46
CA PHE A 46 6.97 -7.54 14.37
C PHE A 46 8.37 -7.26 13.82
N ARG A 47 9.26 -8.25 14.01
CA ARG A 47 10.63 -8.30 13.47
C ARG A 47 10.90 -9.68 12.87
N CYS A 48 10.07 -10.07 11.90
CA CYS A 48 10.19 -11.37 11.24
C CYS A 48 11.56 -11.47 10.56
N VAL A 49 12.28 -12.57 10.78
CA VAL A 49 13.68 -12.76 10.33
C VAL A 49 13.86 -12.58 8.81
N TYR A 50 12.84 -12.91 8.02
CA TYR A 50 12.87 -12.83 6.56
C TYR A 50 12.39 -11.48 5.99
N CYS A 51 11.89 -10.57 6.84
CA CYS A 51 11.25 -9.33 6.39
C CYS A 51 11.88 -8.09 7.06
N MET A 52 11.83 -8.03 8.39
CA MET A 52 12.37 -6.92 9.18
C MET A 52 13.31 -7.46 10.26
N PRO A 53 14.47 -8.02 9.88
CA PRO A 53 15.44 -8.58 10.82
C PRO A 53 15.93 -7.53 11.82
N ARG A 54 16.13 -7.94 13.08
CA ARG A 54 16.45 -7.01 14.19
C ARG A 54 17.82 -6.36 14.03
N GLU A 55 18.73 -7.04 13.35
CA GLU A 55 20.09 -6.59 13.03
C GLU A 55 20.09 -5.38 12.08
N VAL A 56 19.01 -5.22 11.30
CA VAL A 56 18.83 -4.10 10.37
C VAL A 56 17.82 -3.10 10.90
N PHE A 57 16.69 -3.56 11.44
CA PHE A 57 15.58 -2.73 11.91
C PHE A 57 15.56 -2.65 13.43
N ASP A 58 16.67 -2.18 14.00
CA ASP A 58 16.81 -1.97 15.44
C ASP A 58 15.97 -0.78 15.94
N LYS A 59 16.23 -0.33 17.16
CA LYS A 59 15.54 0.80 17.79
C LYS A 59 15.92 2.16 17.19
N ASP A 60 17.09 2.24 16.58
CA ASP A 60 17.69 3.46 16.05
C ASP A 60 17.46 3.57 14.53
N TYR A 61 16.83 2.55 13.91
CA TYR A 61 16.46 2.56 12.50
C TYR A 61 15.59 3.78 12.14
N PRO A 62 16.01 4.60 11.17
CA PRO A 62 15.34 5.86 10.82
C PRO A 62 14.14 5.61 9.90
N PHE A 63 13.03 5.14 10.47
CA PHE A 63 11.75 5.06 9.77
C PHE A 63 11.32 6.43 9.24
N LEU A 64 10.54 6.42 8.16
CA LEU A 64 10.04 7.62 7.50
C LEU A 64 9.30 8.52 8.51
N PRO A 65 9.62 9.83 8.54
CA PRO A 65 8.83 10.78 9.29
C PRO A 65 7.43 10.86 8.67
N ARG A 66 6.43 11.21 9.50
CA ARG A 66 5.02 11.28 9.05
C ARG A 66 4.81 12.16 7.82
N THR A 67 5.59 13.23 7.68
CA THR A 67 5.52 14.19 6.57
C THR A 67 5.99 13.60 5.23
N GLN A 68 6.72 12.49 5.24
CA GLN A 68 7.15 11.78 4.03
C GLN A 68 6.21 10.64 3.64
N LEU A 69 5.21 10.33 4.47
CA LEU A 69 4.16 9.38 4.13
C LEU A 69 3.01 10.13 3.47
N LEU A 70 2.44 9.55 2.41
CA LEU A 70 1.25 10.12 1.79
C LEU A 70 0.12 10.29 2.83
N SER A 71 -0.58 11.40 2.72
CA SER A 71 -1.86 11.65 3.38
C SER A 71 -2.94 10.71 2.83
N PHE A 72 -4.04 10.56 3.56
CA PHE A 72 -5.16 9.73 3.08
C PHE A 72 -5.85 10.36 1.87
N GLU A 73 -5.84 11.68 1.79
CA GLU A 73 -6.35 12.48 0.68
C GLU A 73 -5.53 12.25 -0.58
N GLU A 74 -4.20 12.20 -0.48
CA GLU A 74 -3.32 11.85 -1.59
C GLU A 74 -3.49 10.39 -2.03
N ILE A 75 -3.57 9.45 -1.08
CA ILE A 75 -3.82 8.04 -1.37
C ILE A 75 -5.15 7.88 -2.10
N TYR A 76 -6.22 8.51 -1.60
CA TYR A 76 -7.53 8.47 -2.23
C TYR A 76 -7.50 9.06 -3.64
N ARG A 77 -6.84 10.20 -3.83
CA ARG A 77 -6.68 10.81 -5.15
C ARG A 77 -6.02 9.85 -6.14
N VAL A 78 -4.92 9.21 -5.74
CA VAL A 78 -4.20 8.24 -6.58
C VAL A 78 -5.07 7.02 -6.86
N ALA A 79 -5.70 6.45 -5.83
CA ALA A 79 -6.57 5.29 -5.97
C ALA A 79 -7.72 5.55 -6.93
N ARG A 80 -8.40 6.69 -6.83
CA ARG A 80 -9.47 7.11 -7.73
C ARG A 80 -9.00 7.13 -9.18
N LEU A 81 -7.85 7.76 -9.45
CA LEU A 81 -7.27 7.82 -10.79
C LEU A 81 -6.99 6.42 -11.36
N PHE A 82 -6.51 5.49 -10.54
CA PHE A 82 -6.29 4.11 -10.99
C PHE A 82 -7.59 3.33 -11.23
N VAL A 83 -8.61 3.53 -10.39
CA VAL A 83 -9.93 2.89 -10.54
C VAL A 83 -10.63 3.36 -11.82
N GLU A 84 -10.54 4.66 -12.15
CA GLU A 84 -10.98 5.23 -13.43
C GLU A 84 -10.29 4.57 -14.63
N ARG A 85 -9.09 4.00 -14.43
CA ARG A 85 -8.34 3.26 -15.45
C ARG A 85 -8.44 1.74 -15.34
N GLY A 86 -9.47 1.21 -14.69
CA GLY A 86 -9.78 -0.22 -14.69
C GLY A 86 -9.20 -1.02 -13.53
N VAL A 87 -8.56 -0.39 -12.53
CA VAL A 87 -8.24 -1.06 -11.27
C VAL A 87 -9.55 -1.41 -10.56
N ARG A 88 -9.64 -2.64 -10.06
CA ARG A 88 -10.83 -3.18 -9.38
C ARG A 88 -10.53 -3.75 -8.00
N LYS A 89 -9.25 -3.75 -7.59
CA LYS A 89 -8.83 -4.23 -6.29
C LYS A 89 -7.79 -3.32 -5.68
N ILE A 90 -8.02 -2.96 -4.43
CA ILE A 90 -7.07 -2.21 -3.62
C ILE A 90 -6.65 -3.07 -2.44
N ARG A 91 -5.34 -3.30 -2.31
CA ARG A 91 -4.73 -4.02 -1.19
C ARG A 91 -3.94 -3.07 -0.31
N ILE A 92 -4.43 -2.87 0.91
CA ILE A 92 -3.76 -2.12 1.96
C ILE A 92 -2.73 -3.03 2.65
N THR A 93 -1.51 -2.51 2.78
CA THR A 93 -0.33 -3.15 3.35
C THR A 93 0.53 -2.10 4.06
N GLY A 94 1.67 -2.50 4.62
CA GLY A 94 2.72 -1.58 5.03
C GLY A 94 3.98 -2.37 5.39
N GLY A 95 4.62 -1.96 6.48
CA GLY A 95 4.98 -2.90 7.54
C GLY A 95 3.69 -3.52 8.11
N GLU A 96 3.21 -3.04 9.25
CA GLU A 96 1.90 -3.41 9.79
C GLU A 96 0.88 -2.27 9.54
N PRO A 97 -0.06 -2.41 8.60
CA PRO A 97 -0.99 -1.33 8.26
C PRO A 97 -1.87 -0.89 9.44
N LEU A 98 -2.18 -1.78 10.39
CA LEU A 98 -2.98 -1.43 11.57
C LEU A 98 -2.25 -0.52 12.57
N LEU A 99 -0.94 -0.27 12.39
CA LEU A 99 -0.21 0.77 13.13
C LEU A 99 -0.42 2.18 12.56
N ARG A 100 -0.95 2.30 11.34
CA ARG A 100 -1.30 3.61 10.78
C ARG A 100 -2.52 4.12 11.52
N LYS A 101 -2.34 5.21 12.28
CA LYS A 101 -3.42 5.86 13.02
C LYS A 101 -4.60 6.21 12.10
N ASP A 102 -5.81 5.96 12.59
CA ASP A 102 -7.09 6.26 11.93
C ASP A 102 -7.26 5.55 10.57
N ILE A 103 -6.69 4.35 10.38
CA ILE A 103 -6.70 3.62 9.11
C ILE A 103 -8.12 3.33 8.58
N GLU A 104 -9.09 3.17 9.47
CA GLU A 104 -10.51 3.04 9.14
C GLU A 104 -11.04 4.24 8.35
N ARG A 105 -10.49 5.44 8.58
CA ARG A 105 -10.83 6.64 7.79
C ARG A 105 -10.41 6.48 6.34
N LEU A 106 -9.20 5.96 6.09
CA LEU A 106 -8.73 5.69 4.72
C LEU A 106 -9.61 4.64 4.05
N ILE A 107 -9.95 3.55 4.75
CA ILE A 107 -10.84 2.51 4.22
C ILE A 107 -12.19 3.12 3.85
N GLY A 108 -12.78 3.93 4.73
CA GLY A 108 -14.05 4.62 4.46
C GLY A 108 -13.98 5.63 3.32
N MET A 109 -12.82 6.24 3.05
CA MET A 109 -12.60 7.05 1.85
C MET A 109 -12.58 6.18 0.59
N LEU A 110 -11.82 5.08 0.61
CA LEU A 110 -11.70 4.17 -0.53
C LEU A 110 -13.01 3.44 -0.85
N ALA A 111 -13.84 3.15 0.16
CA ALA A 111 -15.14 2.50 -0.01
C ALA A 111 -16.16 3.34 -0.79
N LYS A 112 -15.87 4.63 -1.01
CA LYS A 112 -16.68 5.51 -1.87
C LYS A 112 -16.35 5.35 -3.36
N LEU A 113 -15.30 4.60 -3.70
CA LEU A 113 -14.97 4.30 -5.09
C LEU A 113 -15.87 3.14 -5.57
N ASP A 114 -16.51 3.34 -6.71
CA ASP A 114 -17.41 2.33 -7.28
C ASP A 114 -16.63 1.10 -7.77
N ASP A 115 -17.26 -0.08 -7.63
CA ASP A 115 -16.77 -1.35 -8.19
C ASP A 115 -15.32 -1.71 -7.78
N VAL A 116 -14.92 -1.43 -6.52
CA VAL A 116 -13.59 -1.77 -6.01
C VAL A 116 -13.64 -2.69 -4.80
N GLU A 117 -12.88 -3.79 -4.85
CA GLU A 117 -12.66 -4.65 -3.70
C GLU A 117 -11.53 -4.09 -2.82
N ILE A 118 -11.84 -3.77 -1.56
CA ILE A 118 -10.85 -3.26 -0.58
C ILE A 118 -10.41 -4.39 0.34
N THR A 119 -9.11 -4.63 0.38
CA THR A 119 -8.51 -5.76 1.08
C THR A 119 -7.35 -5.30 1.95
N LEU A 120 -7.11 -5.99 3.07
CA LEU A 120 -6.04 -5.67 4.02
C LEU A 120 -5.15 -6.89 4.22
N THR A 121 -3.83 -6.71 4.31
CA THR A 121 -2.88 -7.75 4.73
C THR A 121 -2.19 -7.32 6.02
N THR A 122 -2.31 -8.12 7.08
CA THR A 122 -1.87 -7.80 8.45
C THR A 122 -1.31 -9.03 9.16
N ASN A 123 -0.46 -8.86 10.17
CA ASN A 123 -0.10 -9.95 11.09
C ASN A 123 -1.23 -10.30 12.07
N GLY A 124 -2.30 -9.51 12.13
CA GLY A 124 -3.52 -9.83 12.85
C GLY A 124 -3.55 -9.44 14.33
N VAL A 125 -2.42 -9.07 14.94
CA VAL A 125 -2.33 -8.76 16.38
C VAL A 125 -3.29 -7.64 16.81
N LEU A 126 -3.56 -6.68 15.93
CA LEU A 126 -4.45 -5.55 16.21
C LEU A 126 -5.91 -5.77 15.73
N LEU A 127 -6.21 -6.88 15.07
CA LEU A 127 -7.57 -7.18 14.60
C LEU A 127 -8.60 -7.29 15.73
N PRO A 128 -8.32 -7.91 16.91
CA PRO A 128 -9.31 -7.98 17.99
C PRO A 128 -9.86 -6.61 18.40
N LYS A 129 -9.05 -5.55 18.23
CA LYS A 129 -9.44 -4.16 18.55
C LYS A 129 -10.11 -3.43 17.36
N LEU A 130 -9.71 -3.72 16.13
CA LEU A 130 -10.05 -2.91 14.95
C LEU A 130 -10.98 -3.60 13.95
N ALA A 131 -11.16 -4.92 14.01
CA ALA A 131 -11.87 -5.67 12.98
C ALA A 131 -13.28 -5.13 12.70
N GLN A 132 -14.03 -4.78 13.74
CA GLN A 132 -15.38 -4.24 13.59
C GLN A 132 -15.38 -2.87 12.90
N THR A 133 -14.55 -1.92 13.36
CA THR A 133 -14.49 -0.58 12.77
C THR A 133 -13.99 -0.60 11.33
N LEU A 134 -13.06 -1.51 11.00
CA LEU A 134 -12.59 -1.72 9.63
C LEU A 134 -13.71 -2.24 8.72
N ARG A 135 -14.52 -3.20 9.21
CA ARG A 135 -15.67 -3.73 8.49
C ARG A 135 -16.73 -2.66 8.28
N ASP A 136 -17.06 -1.90 9.32
CA ASP A 136 -18.04 -0.81 9.27
C ASP A 136 -17.60 0.30 8.29
N ALA A 137 -16.28 0.52 8.16
CA ALA A 137 -15.71 1.44 7.18
C ALA A 137 -15.74 0.92 5.73
N GLY A 138 -16.12 -0.33 5.48
CA GLY A 138 -16.22 -0.90 4.14
C GLY A 138 -15.05 -1.82 3.73
N LEU A 139 -14.28 -2.36 4.68
CA LEU A 139 -13.29 -3.39 4.36
C LEU A 139 -13.98 -4.71 3.99
N HIS A 140 -13.59 -5.30 2.85
CA HIS A 140 -14.23 -6.51 2.32
C HIS A 140 -13.54 -7.79 2.77
N ARG A 141 -12.21 -7.82 2.73
CA ARG A 141 -11.42 -9.03 3.04
C ARG A 141 -10.13 -8.70 3.78
N VAL A 142 -9.79 -9.57 4.74
CA VAL A 142 -8.50 -9.56 5.43
C VAL A 142 -7.71 -10.80 5.04
N THR A 143 -6.40 -10.64 4.84
CA THR A 143 -5.42 -11.71 4.77
C THR A 143 -4.55 -11.59 6.03
N VAL A 144 -4.54 -12.64 6.85
CA VAL A 144 -3.69 -12.70 8.05
C VAL A 144 -2.44 -13.49 7.71
N SER A 145 -1.28 -12.87 7.91
CA SER A 145 0.02 -13.55 7.82
C SER A 145 0.31 -14.26 9.13
N LEU A 146 0.39 -15.59 9.09
CA LEU A 146 0.68 -16.45 10.24
C LEU A 146 1.61 -17.56 9.77
N ASP A 147 2.86 -17.53 10.25
CA ASP A 147 3.91 -18.42 9.74
C ASP A 147 4.05 -19.73 10.54
N ALA A 148 3.49 -19.79 11.75
CA ALA A 148 3.48 -20.97 12.62
C ALA A 148 2.21 -21.00 13.47
N LEU A 149 1.80 -22.20 13.89
CA LEU A 149 0.73 -22.43 14.87
C LEU A 149 1.27 -22.83 16.25
N ASP A 150 2.54 -23.21 16.31
CA ASP A 150 3.24 -23.50 17.56
C ASP A 150 3.78 -22.19 18.15
N ASP A 151 3.69 -22.07 19.48
CA ASP A 151 4.06 -20.86 20.23
C ASP A 151 5.57 -20.76 20.49
#